data_AF-A0A8J5UDM2-F1
#
_entry.id   AF-A0A8J5UDM2-F1
#
_cell.length_a   1.000
_cell.length_b   1.000
_cell.length_c   1.000
_cell.angle_alpha   90.00
_cell.angle_beta   90.00
_cell.angle_gamma   90.00
#
_symmetry.space_group_name_H-M   'P 1'
#
loop_
_entity.id
_entity.type
_entity.pdbx_description
1 polymer ?
#
loop_
_entity_poly.entity_id
_entity_poly.type
_entity_poly.pdbx_seq_one_letter_code
_entity_poly.pdbx_strand_id
1 'polypeptide(L)'
;MGMQGPLTAQALGRSPYDDVVEWDDDHDEPPNTNDSGQQYDHRGRPINPETKRINRDIIRSHNEVMLVIGVAEQENPTTNPEAESDKRHAMSEDDVGINLAFSALRCVDAAGAFGLDGFRQRVLIYKRYSHIPFWDLYAQSRNTFSISRDLLPVYPSSSHLLKIHQFWPPHQ
;
A
#
# COMPACT_ATOMS: atom_id res chain seq x y z
N MET A 1 48.99 32.49 -45.34
CA MET A 1 47.66 32.89 -44.82
C MET A 1 47.04 31.63 -44.24
N GLY A 2 46.71 31.56 -42.95
CA GLY A 2 46.10 30.32 -42.40
C GLY A 2 46.14 30.06 -40.88
N MET A 3 46.62 30.99 -40.04
CA MET A 3 46.74 30.73 -38.58
C MET A 3 45.99 31.73 -37.68
N GLN A 4 45.09 32.54 -38.23
CA GLN A 4 44.34 33.52 -37.42
C GLN A 4 42.98 33.03 -36.91
N GLY A 5 42.34 32.08 -37.60
CA GLY A 5 41.05 31.50 -37.18
C GLY A 5 41.03 30.87 -35.78
N PRO A 6 42.08 30.14 -35.32
CA PRO A 6 42.05 29.51 -33.99
C PRO A 6 42.26 30.51 -32.85
N LEU A 7 42.99 31.61 -33.08
CA LEU A 7 43.34 32.59 -32.07
C LEU A 7 42.17 33.51 -31.71
N THR A 8 41.33 33.86 -32.69
CA THR A 8 40.09 34.62 -32.45
C THR A 8 39.08 33.79 -31.66
N ALA A 9 38.92 32.49 -31.97
CA ALA A 9 38.06 31.59 -31.21
C ALA A 9 38.52 31.44 -29.74
N GLN A 10 39.83 31.29 -29.51
CA GLN A 10 40.39 31.25 -28.16
C GLN A 10 40.27 32.57 -27.40
N ALA A 11 40.47 33.72 -28.07
CA ALA A 11 40.30 35.03 -27.45
C ALA A 11 38.84 35.30 -27.02
N LEU A 12 37.88 34.68 -27.72
CA LEU A 12 36.45 34.73 -27.40
C LEU A 12 35.99 33.60 -26.45
N GLY A 13 36.93 32.77 -25.95
CA GLY A 13 36.66 31.72 -24.98
C GLY A 13 35.90 30.51 -25.54
N ARG A 14 35.87 30.34 -26.87
CA ARG A 14 35.24 29.19 -27.51
C ARG A 14 36.24 28.05 -27.77
N SER A 15 35.73 26.83 -27.78
CA SER A 15 36.52 25.63 -28.09
C SER A 15 37.01 25.68 -29.53
N PRO A 16 38.28 25.31 -29.83
CA PRO A 16 38.82 25.31 -31.20
C PRO A 16 38.12 24.39 -32.21
N TYR A 17 37.18 23.57 -31.75
CA TYR A 17 36.40 22.63 -32.56
C TYR A 17 34.92 23.03 -32.69
N ASP A 18 34.54 24.23 -32.22
CA ASP A 18 33.20 24.76 -32.43
C ASP A 18 33.07 25.19 -33.90
N ASP A 19 32.12 24.60 -34.63
CA ASP A 19 31.93 24.87 -36.05
C ASP A 19 31.62 26.35 -36.24
N VAL A 20 32.49 27.04 -36.98
CA VAL A 20 32.28 28.44 -37.32
C VAL A 20 31.06 28.49 -38.23
N VAL A 21 29.94 28.97 -37.71
CA VAL A 21 28.79 29.34 -38.55
C VAL A 21 29.24 30.53 -39.39
N GLU A 22 29.71 30.24 -40.60
CA GLU A 22 29.85 31.24 -41.66
C GLU A 22 28.45 31.78 -41.94
N TRP A 23 28.24 33.04 -41.58
CA TRP A 23 27.08 33.78 -42.04
C TRP A 23 27.36 34.11 -43.50
N ASP A 24 26.69 33.40 -44.41
CA ASP A 24 26.66 33.75 -45.84
C ASP A 24 26.05 35.16 -45.96
N ASP A 25 26.90 36.15 -46.20
CA ASP A 25 26.52 37.56 -46.45
C ASP A 25 26.19 37.80 -47.94
N ASP A 26 25.64 36.81 -48.65
CA ASP A 26 25.38 36.85 -50.09
C ASP A 26 23.87 36.80 -50.45
N HIS A 27 23.04 37.58 -49.75
CA HIS A 27 21.67 37.85 -50.20
C HIS A 27 21.37 39.35 -50.26
N ASP A 28 21.53 39.92 -51.45
CA ASP A 28 20.93 41.18 -51.89
C ASP A 28 19.39 41.06 -51.92
N GLU A 29 18.75 41.03 -50.75
CA GLU A 29 17.33 41.34 -50.58
C GLU A 29 17.18 42.69 -49.86
N PRO A 30 16.18 43.52 -50.19
CA PRO A 30 16.04 44.85 -49.63
C PRO A 30 15.93 44.77 -48.09
N PRO A 31 16.49 45.75 -47.35
CA PRO A 31 16.62 45.67 -45.92
C PRO A 31 15.24 45.77 -45.27
N ASN A 32 14.60 44.62 -45.02
CA ASN A 32 13.64 44.50 -43.94
C ASN A 32 14.42 44.75 -42.65
N THR A 33 14.45 46.04 -42.35
CA THR A 33 15.16 46.69 -41.27
C THR A 33 14.62 46.17 -39.94
N ASN A 34 15.48 45.44 -39.23
CA ASN A 34 15.56 45.40 -37.77
C ASN A 34 14.41 44.74 -36.98
N ASP A 35 14.36 43.40 -36.94
CA ASP A 35 13.74 42.69 -35.79
C ASP A 35 14.77 42.10 -34.80
N SER A 36 16.07 42.32 -35.03
CA SER A 36 17.15 41.98 -34.10
C SER A 36 17.70 43.21 -33.35
N GLY A 37 16.88 44.26 -33.17
CA GLY A 37 17.24 45.38 -32.31
C GLY A 37 17.39 44.92 -30.86
N GLN A 38 18.60 44.95 -30.32
CA GLN A 38 18.83 44.75 -28.88
C GLN A 38 17.91 45.70 -28.11
N GLN A 39 16.94 45.15 -27.37
CA GLN A 39 16.00 45.94 -26.59
C GLN A 39 16.70 46.34 -25.31
N TYR A 40 16.48 47.58 -24.85
CA TYR A 40 17.09 48.08 -23.62
C TYR A 40 16.01 48.42 -22.61
N ASP A 41 16.30 48.17 -21.34
CA ASP A 41 15.49 48.63 -20.21
C ASP A 41 15.47 50.17 -20.12
N HIS A 42 14.55 50.74 -19.34
CA HIS A 42 14.50 52.18 -19.05
C HIS A 42 15.77 52.69 -18.33
N ARG A 43 16.60 51.77 -17.84
CA ARG A 43 17.93 52.01 -17.25
C ARG A 43 19.09 51.75 -18.22
N GLY A 44 18.81 51.53 -19.51
CA GLY A 44 19.81 51.29 -20.55
C GLY A 44 20.46 49.89 -20.50
N ARG A 45 19.84 48.91 -19.83
CA ARG A 45 20.37 47.54 -19.74
C ARG A 45 19.84 46.70 -20.91
N PRO A 46 20.68 45.98 -21.66
CA PRO A 46 20.19 45.11 -22.74
C PRO A 46 19.31 44.00 -22.17
N ILE A 47 18.14 43.82 -22.76
CA ILE A 47 17.13 42.81 -22.45
C ILE A 47 16.93 41.98 -23.72
N ASN A 48 17.19 40.67 -23.61
CA ASN A 48 16.77 39.71 -24.61
C ASN A 48 15.50 38.99 -24.12
N PRO A 49 14.34 39.16 -24.79
CA PRO A 49 13.11 38.51 -24.40
C PRO A 49 13.18 36.98 -24.56
N GLU A 50 13.90 36.47 -25.55
CA GLU A 50 14.07 35.02 -25.78
C GLU A 50 14.87 34.39 -24.65
N THR A 51 15.99 35.00 -24.23
CA THR A 51 16.76 34.49 -23.08
C THR A 51 15.95 34.49 -21.78
N LYS A 52 15.06 35.48 -21.58
CA LYS A 52 14.15 35.48 -20.42
C LYS A 52 13.11 34.36 -20.48
N ARG A 53 12.63 33.98 -21.66
CA ARG A 53 11.71 32.85 -21.86
C ARG A 53 12.43 31.53 -21.55
N ILE A 54 13.61 31.33 -22.13
CA ILE A 54 14.43 30.13 -21.91
C ILE A 54 14.79 29.97 -20.43
N ASN A 55 15.26 31.03 -19.76
CA ASN A 55 15.59 30.96 -18.33
C ASN A 55 14.37 30.60 -17.47
N ARG A 56 13.19 31.10 -17.81
CA ARG A 56 11.95 30.75 -17.09
C ARG A 56 11.62 29.27 -17.25
N ASP A 57 11.82 28.72 -18.45
CA ASP A 57 11.51 27.32 -18.75
C ASP A 57 12.52 26.35 -18.12
N ILE A 58 13.79 26.74 -18.06
CA ILE A 58 14.83 25.99 -17.31
C ILE A 58 14.49 25.95 -15.81
N ILE A 59 14.09 27.08 -15.22
CA ILE A 59 13.71 27.12 -13.80
C ILE A 59 12.46 26.26 -13.56
N ARG A 60 11.47 26.32 -14.47
CA ARG A 60 10.25 25.52 -14.38
C ARG A 60 10.54 24.03 -14.44
N SER A 61 11.26 23.58 -15.47
CA SER A 61 11.63 22.18 -15.65
C SER A 61 12.48 21.67 -14.48
N HIS A 62 13.38 22.49 -13.94
CA HIS A 62 14.15 22.14 -12.75
C HIS A 62 13.26 21.90 -11.52
N ASN A 63 12.30 22.78 -11.27
CA ASN A 63 11.35 22.63 -10.17
C ASN A 63 10.46 21.38 -10.36
N GLU A 64 10.02 21.10 -11.58
CA GLU A 64 9.24 19.89 -11.91
C GLU A 64 10.07 18.62 -11.66
N VAL A 65 11.35 18.60 -12.05
CA VAL A 65 12.26 17.47 -11.80
C VAL A 65 12.54 17.29 -10.30
N MET A 66 12.75 18.37 -9.54
CA MET A 66 12.94 18.29 -8.09
C MET A 66 11.71 17.71 -7.37
N LEU A 67 10.51 17.99 -7.85
CA LEU A 67 9.26 17.40 -7.36
C LEU A 67 9.17 15.90 -7.69
N VAL A 68 9.50 15.51 -8.92
CA VAL A 68 9.42 14.09 -9.36
C VAL A 68 10.47 13.21 -8.69
N ILE A 69 11.67 13.73 -8.45
CA ILE A 69 12.73 13.01 -7.72
C ILE A 69 12.43 12.97 -6.21
N GLY A 70 11.50 13.79 -5.72
CA GLY A 70 11.12 13.87 -4.30
C GLY A 70 12.12 14.67 -3.45
N VAL A 71 12.91 15.54 -4.06
CA VAL A 71 13.88 16.43 -3.36
C VAL A 71 13.21 17.72 -2.90
N ALA A 72 12.13 18.15 -3.55
CA ALA A 72 11.35 19.32 -3.15
C ALA A 72 9.92 18.91 -2.80
N GLU A 73 9.47 19.29 -1.60
CA GLU A 73 8.07 19.21 -1.18
C GLU A 73 7.28 20.38 -1.79
N GLN A 74 6.02 20.16 -2.18
CA GLN A 74 5.16 21.20 -2.75
C GLN A 74 4.69 22.15 -1.64
N GLU A 75 5.31 23.33 -1.53
CA GLU A 75 5.04 24.31 -0.49
C GLU A 75 3.79 25.18 -0.80
N ASN A 76 2.57 24.61 -0.86
CA ASN A 76 1.30 25.36 -0.64
C ASN A 76 0.00 24.51 -0.60
N PRO A 77 -1.09 24.94 0.08
CA PRO A 77 -1.26 24.84 1.53
C PRO A 77 -2.55 24.13 1.98
N THR A 78 -3.37 23.59 1.07
CA THR A 78 -4.75 23.18 1.46
C THR A 78 -4.91 21.72 1.80
N THR A 79 -4.07 20.82 1.30
CA THR A 79 -4.01 19.44 1.80
C THR A 79 -2.71 18.85 1.32
N ASN A 80 -1.76 18.59 2.22
CA ASN A 80 -0.58 17.79 1.88
C ASN A 80 -1.11 16.44 1.36
N PRO A 81 -0.85 16.05 0.10
CA PRO A 81 -1.33 14.77 -0.44
C PRO A 81 -0.85 13.58 0.39
N GLU A 82 0.29 13.71 1.07
CA GLU A 82 0.78 12.72 2.03
C GLU A 82 -0.11 12.66 3.27
N ALA A 83 -0.56 13.80 3.80
CA ALA A 83 -1.47 13.82 4.96
C ALA A 83 -2.84 13.21 4.64
N GLU A 84 -3.35 13.37 3.40
CA GLU A 84 -4.56 12.68 2.97
C GLU A 84 -4.32 11.17 2.78
N SER A 85 -3.15 10.79 2.24
CA SER A 85 -2.73 9.39 2.11
C SER A 85 -2.63 8.72 3.48
N ASP A 86 -1.94 9.36 4.44
CA ASP A 86 -1.76 8.87 5.80
C ASP A 86 -3.11 8.71 6.52
N LYS A 87 -4.02 9.68 6.34
CA LYS A 87 -5.37 9.59 6.88
C LYS A 87 -6.14 8.40 6.30
N ARG A 88 -6.03 8.15 5.00
CA ARG A 88 -6.65 6.98 4.35
C ARG A 88 -6.04 5.67 4.83
N HIS A 89 -4.73 5.64 5.05
CA HIS A 89 -4.04 4.47 5.60
C HIS A 89 -4.47 4.19 7.04
N ALA A 90 -4.55 5.21 7.90
CA ALA A 90 -5.01 5.06 9.28
C ALA A 90 -6.46 4.53 9.34
N MET A 91 -7.36 5.06 8.50
CA MET A 91 -8.73 4.54 8.41
C MET A 91 -8.79 3.09 7.98
N SER A 92 -7.94 2.69 7.03
CA SER A 92 -7.86 1.30 6.59
C SER A 92 -7.30 0.36 7.67
N GLU A 93 -6.35 0.83 8.48
CA GLU A 93 -5.79 0.06 9.59
C GLU A 93 -6.84 -0.18 10.69
N ASP A 94 -7.59 0.86 11.04
CA ASP A 94 -8.67 0.78 12.03
C ASP A 94 -9.75 -0.23 11.61
N ASP A 95 -10.18 -0.20 10.35
CA ASP A 95 -11.18 -1.15 9.82
C ASP A 95 -10.69 -2.60 9.88
N VAL A 96 -9.42 -2.84 9.54
CA VAL A 96 -8.81 -4.17 9.65
C VAL A 96 -8.70 -4.61 11.10
N GLY A 97 -8.31 -3.69 12.00
CA GLY A 97 -8.21 -3.93 13.43
C GLY A 97 -9.55 -4.33 14.05
N ILE A 98 -10.63 -3.63 13.70
CA ILE A 98 -11.99 -3.94 14.20
C ILE A 98 -12.45 -5.32 13.72
N ASN A 99 -12.26 -5.64 12.43
CA ASN A 99 -12.66 -6.93 11.87
C ASN A 99 -11.90 -8.10 12.51
N LEU A 100 -10.60 -7.91 12.75
CA LEU A 100 -9.76 -8.91 13.42
C LEU A 100 -10.18 -9.10 14.87
N ALA A 101 -10.41 -8.01 15.61
CA ALA A 101 -10.84 -8.06 17.01
C ALA A 101 -12.20 -8.75 17.15
N PHE A 102 -13.16 -8.44 16.27
CA PHE A 102 -14.47 -9.09 16.27
C PHE A 102 -14.35 -10.60 16.03
N SER A 103 -13.54 -11.00 15.05
CA SER A 103 -13.30 -12.41 14.73
C SER A 103 -12.63 -13.15 15.89
N ALA A 104 -11.62 -12.54 16.52
CA ALA A 104 -10.93 -13.10 17.67
C ALA A 104 -11.87 -13.30 18.87
N LEU A 105 -12.70 -12.29 19.17
CA LEU A 105 -13.68 -12.36 20.26
C LEU A 105 -14.67 -13.51 20.02
N ARG A 106 -15.17 -13.66 18.78
CA ARG A 106 -16.07 -14.76 18.41
C ARG A 106 -15.42 -16.13 18.58
N CYS A 107 -14.14 -16.28 18.23
CA CYS A 107 -13.42 -17.53 18.46
C CYS A 107 -13.26 -17.83 19.96
N VAL A 108 -12.95 -16.83 20.79
CA VAL A 108 -12.84 -16.99 22.24
C VAL A 108 -14.18 -17.36 22.85
N ASP A 109 -15.26 -16.69 22.46
CA ASP A 109 -16.62 -17.01 22.90
C ASP A 109 -17.02 -18.44 22.52
N ALA A 110 -16.75 -18.84 21.27
CA ALA A 110 -17.05 -20.19 20.80
C ALA A 110 -16.23 -21.23 21.57
N ALA A 111 -14.93 -21.02 21.74
CA ALA A 111 -14.06 -21.92 22.50
C ALA A 111 -14.50 -22.02 23.97
N GLY A 112 -14.90 -20.90 24.59
CA GLY A 112 -15.46 -20.85 25.94
C GLY A 112 -16.77 -21.63 26.05
N ALA A 113 -17.72 -21.38 25.14
CA ALA A 113 -19.01 -22.08 25.13
C ALA A 113 -18.84 -23.59 24.90
N PHE A 114 -18.04 -24.00 23.92
CA PHE A 114 -17.78 -25.41 23.64
C PHE A 114 -16.99 -26.09 24.75
N GLY A 115 -16.02 -25.41 25.35
CA GLY A 115 -15.25 -25.93 26.48
C GLY A 115 -16.11 -26.14 27.72
N LEU A 116 -16.94 -25.15 28.09
CA LEU A 116 -17.83 -25.23 29.25
C LEU A 116 -18.93 -26.27 29.05
N ASP A 117 -19.54 -26.34 27.86
CA ASP A 117 -20.58 -27.34 27.58
C ASP A 117 -19.99 -28.76 27.57
N GLY A 118 -18.83 -28.94 26.94
CA GLY A 118 -18.10 -30.21 26.96
C GLY A 118 -17.72 -30.66 28.37
N PHE A 119 -17.22 -29.73 29.20
CA PHE A 119 -16.91 -30.01 30.60
C PHE A 119 -18.16 -30.38 31.41
N ARG A 120 -19.25 -29.63 31.25
CA ARG A 120 -20.54 -29.92 31.88
C ARG A 120 -21.04 -31.32 31.53
N GLN A 121 -21.01 -31.69 30.25
CA GLN A 121 -21.42 -33.03 29.80
C GLN A 121 -20.57 -34.13 30.45
N ARG A 122 -19.24 -33.96 30.53
CA ARG A 122 -18.35 -34.94 31.15
C ARG A 122 -18.61 -35.12 32.64
N VAL A 123 -18.82 -34.03 33.38
CA VAL A 123 -19.16 -34.10 34.81
C VAL A 123 -20.51 -34.79 35.03
N LEU A 124 -21.52 -34.48 34.22
CA LEU A 124 -22.85 -35.10 34.31
C LEU A 124 -22.82 -36.59 33.94
N ILE A 125 -22.03 -36.96 32.93
CA ILE A 125 -21.77 -38.34 32.55
C ILE A 125 -21.17 -39.10 33.74
N TYR A 126 -20.12 -38.56 34.36
CA TYR A 126 -19.46 -39.20 35.50
C TYR A 126 -20.43 -39.44 36.67
N LYS A 127 -21.33 -38.48 36.93
CA LYS A 127 -22.37 -38.62 37.96
C LYS A 127 -23.37 -39.76 37.66
N ARG A 128 -23.69 -40.02 36.39
CA ARG A 128 -24.57 -41.13 35.99
C ARG A 128 -23.89 -42.49 36.11
N TYR A 129 -22.58 -42.54 35.82
CA TYR A 129 -21.80 -43.77 35.86
C TYR A 129 -21.37 -44.21 37.27
N SER A 130 -21.61 -43.41 38.31
CA SER A 130 -21.29 -43.76 39.70
C SER A 130 -21.99 -45.03 40.22
N HIS A 131 -23.11 -45.40 39.60
CA HIS A 131 -23.92 -46.56 39.99
C HIS A 131 -23.56 -47.84 39.21
N ILE A 132 -22.63 -47.80 38.27
CA ILE A 132 -22.28 -48.93 37.40
C ILE A 132 -20.94 -49.54 37.85
N PRO A 133 -20.82 -50.87 37.98
CA PRO A 133 -19.57 -51.52 38.34
C PRO A 133 -18.48 -51.25 37.30
N PHE A 134 -17.23 -51.09 37.77
CA PHE A 134 -16.10 -50.60 36.96
C PHE A 134 -15.84 -51.41 35.67
N TRP A 135 -16.02 -52.73 35.70
CA TRP A 135 -15.73 -53.60 34.58
C TRP A 135 -16.67 -53.43 33.39
N ASP A 136 -17.97 -53.22 33.65
CA ASP A 136 -18.96 -52.95 32.59
C ASP A 136 -18.69 -51.61 31.91
N LEU A 137 -18.28 -50.63 32.71
CA LEU A 137 -17.85 -49.31 32.26
C LEU A 137 -16.62 -49.39 31.35
N TYR A 138 -15.63 -50.18 31.75
CA TYR A 138 -14.39 -50.38 30.99
C TYR A 138 -14.64 -51.10 29.65
N ALA A 139 -15.45 -52.16 29.66
CA ALA A 139 -15.83 -52.90 28.46
C ALA A 139 -16.59 -51.99 27.46
N GLN A 140 -17.51 -51.15 27.97
CA GLN A 140 -18.26 -50.20 27.14
C GLN A 140 -17.38 -49.07 26.60
N SER A 141 -16.47 -48.51 27.42
CA SER A 141 -15.55 -47.46 27.00
C SER A 141 -14.64 -47.94 25.87
N ARG A 142 -14.08 -49.15 25.99
CA ARG A 142 -13.20 -49.75 24.96
C ARG A 142 -13.89 -49.95 23.60
N ASN A 143 -15.17 -50.29 23.59
CA ASN A 143 -15.94 -50.46 22.35
C ASN A 143 -16.40 -49.16 21.72
N THR A 144 -16.40 -48.05 22.47
CA THR A 144 -16.97 -46.78 22.00
C THR A 144 -15.95 -45.64 21.90
N PHE A 145 -14.66 -45.92 22.15
CA PHE A 145 -13.59 -44.93 22.13
C PHE A 145 -13.38 -44.41 20.70
N SER A 146 -13.48 -43.09 20.53
CA SER A 146 -13.18 -42.41 19.27
C SER A 146 -12.50 -41.09 19.57
N ILE A 147 -11.30 -40.91 19.00
CA ILE A 147 -10.43 -39.76 19.26
C ILE A 147 -11.12 -38.43 18.94
N SER A 148 -11.89 -38.38 17.85
CA SER A 148 -12.64 -37.17 17.47
C SER A 148 -13.77 -36.85 18.44
N ARG A 149 -14.44 -37.86 19.00
CA ARG A 149 -15.52 -37.72 19.98
C ARG A 149 -14.99 -37.28 21.35
N ASP A 150 -13.83 -37.80 21.73
CA ASP A 150 -13.24 -37.54 23.05
C ASP A 150 -12.38 -36.26 23.09
N LEU A 151 -12.02 -35.66 21.95
CA LEU A 151 -11.38 -34.34 21.88
C LEU A 151 -12.35 -33.21 21.53
N LEU A 152 -13.39 -33.46 20.73
CA LEU A 152 -14.37 -32.46 20.32
C LEU A 152 -15.77 -32.87 20.81
N PRO A 153 -16.17 -32.48 22.04
CA PRO A 153 -17.44 -32.91 22.64
C PRO A 153 -18.70 -32.40 21.92
N VAL A 154 -18.57 -31.55 20.89
CA VAL A 154 -19.70 -30.85 20.25
C VAL A 154 -19.88 -31.22 18.78
N TYR A 155 -19.36 -32.36 18.32
CA TYR A 155 -19.93 -32.98 17.13
C TYR A 155 -21.07 -33.90 17.56
N PRO A 156 -22.35 -33.53 17.37
CA PRO A 156 -23.41 -34.51 17.48
C PRO A 156 -23.15 -35.55 16.39
N SER A 157 -22.60 -36.70 16.75
CA SER A 157 -22.70 -37.87 15.88
C SER A 157 -24.20 -38.15 15.78
N SER A 158 -24.80 -37.72 14.68
CA SER A 158 -26.22 -37.82 14.34
C SER A 158 -26.78 -39.25 14.34
N SER A 159 -26.00 -40.25 14.75
CA SER A 159 -26.36 -41.65 14.79
C SER A 159 -27.01 -42.13 16.11
N HIS A 160 -26.97 -41.34 17.21
CA HIS A 160 -27.49 -41.80 18.51
C HIS A 160 -28.88 -41.27 18.89
N LEU A 161 -29.39 -40.22 18.24
CA LEU A 161 -30.74 -39.69 18.55
C LEU A 161 -31.88 -40.60 18.06
N LEU A 162 -31.63 -41.50 17.10
CA LEU A 162 -32.64 -42.44 16.61
C LEU A 162 -32.79 -43.72 17.47
N LYS A 163 -31.87 -44.00 18.41
CA LYS A 163 -31.92 -45.23 19.23
C LYS A 163 -32.55 -45.06 20.61
N ILE A 164 -32.68 -43.83 21.11
CA ILE A 164 -33.24 -43.60 22.46
C ILE A 164 -34.77 -43.79 22.49
N HIS A 165 -35.45 -43.72 21.34
CA HIS A 165 -36.89 -43.97 21.26
C HIS A 165 -37.28 -45.46 21.24
N GLN A 166 -36.31 -46.38 21.22
CA GLN A 166 -36.55 -47.83 21.09
C GLN A 166 -36.27 -48.61 22.39
N PHE A 167 -35.88 -47.93 23.48
CA PHE A 167 -35.51 -48.57 24.76
C PHE A 167 -36.37 -48.08 25.94
N TRP A 168 -37.62 -47.70 25.70
CA TRP A 168 -38.62 -47.50 26.76
C TRP A 168 -39.65 -48.65 26.67
N PRO A 169 -39.71 -49.59 27.64
CA PRO A 169 -40.76 -50.59 27.63
C PRO A 169 -42.09 -49.91 28.01
N PRO A 170 -43.23 -50.32 27.43
CA PRO A 170 -44.53 -49.83 27.87
C PRO A 170 -44.78 -50.35 29.29
N HIS A 171 -44.96 -49.41 30.24
CA HIS A 171 -45.59 -49.71 31.52
C HIS A 171 -47.04 -50.12 31.24
N GLN A 172 -47.40 -51.34 31.64
CA GLN A 172 -48.75 -51.67 32.08
C GLN A 172 -48.98 -51.08 33.47
#